data_AF-A0AAV3T0E4-F1
#
_entry.id   AF-A0AAV3T0E4-F1
#
_cell.length_a   1.000
_cell.length_b   1.000
_cell.length_c   1.000
_cell.angle_alpha   90.00
_cell.angle_beta   90.00
_cell.angle_gamma   90.00
#
_symmetry.space_group_name_H-M   'P 1'
#
loop_
_entity.id
_entity.type
_entity.pdbx_description
1 polymer ?
#
loop_
_entity_poly.entity_id
_entity_poly.type
_entity_poly.pdbx_seq_one_letter_code
_entity_poly.pdbx_strand_id
1 'polypeptide(L)' 'MVEFSRENQVITACAVVALTGWYVVTESTNSDLAAAAVLFGVGILAPLAINGYLDRE' A
#
# COMPACT_ATOMS: atom_id res chain seq x y z
N MET A 1 -23.90 1.78 -8.94
CA MET A 1 -22.83 2.01 -7.94
C MET A 1 -21.94 0.78 -8.02
N VAL A 2 -20.66 0.93 -8.36
CA VAL A 2 -19.75 -0.23 -8.41
C VAL A 2 -19.58 -0.70 -6.98
N GLU A 3 -20.07 -1.89 -6.67
CA GLU A 3 -19.88 -2.50 -5.36
C GLU A 3 -18.40 -2.84 -5.24
N PHE A 4 -17.68 -2.08 -4.41
CA PHE A 4 -16.29 -2.38 -4.15
C PHE A 4 -16.24 -3.67 -3.35
N SER A 5 -15.77 -4.75 -3.99
CA SER A 5 -15.37 -5.96 -3.27
C SER A 5 -14.44 -5.58 -2.11
N ARG A 6 -14.56 -6.28 -0.98
CA ARG A 6 -13.70 -6.09 0.21
C ARG A 6 -12.22 -6.07 -0.16
N GLU A 7 -11.84 -6.90 -1.13
CA GLU A 7 -10.48 -6.98 -1.67
C GLU A 7 -10.03 -5.67 -2.33
N ASN A 8 -10.89 -5.05 -3.14
CA ASN A 8 -10.61 -3.74 -3.74
C ASN A 8 -10.52 -2.63 -2.70
N GLN A 9 -11.27 -2.72 -1.59
CA GLN A 9 -11.16 -1.74 -0.51
C GLN A 9 -9.79 -1.81 0.18
N VAL A 10 -9.28 -3.02 0.45
CA VAL A 10 -7.95 -3.23 1.04
C VAL A 10 -6.86 -2.70 0.10
N ILE A 11 -6.92 -3.07 -1.19
CA ILE A 11 -5.94 -2.60 -2.18
C ILE A 11 -5.95 -1.08 -2.27
N THR A 12 -7.14 -0.46 -2.31
CA THR A 12 -7.26 1.00 -2.39
C THR A 12 -6.72 1.69 -1.13
N ALA A 13 -7.01 1.15 0.06
CA ALA A 13 -6.48 1.69 1.31
C ALA A 13 -4.94 1.61 1.37
N CYS A 14 -4.37 0.46 1.02
CA CYS A 14 -2.91 0.29 0.94
C CYS A 14 -2.27 1.21 -0.09
N ALA A 15 -2.89 1.39 -1.25
CA ALA A 15 -2.40 2.32 -2.28
C ALA A 15 -2.38 3.77 -1.78
N VAL A 16 -3.42 4.21 -1.06
CA VAL A 16 -3.46 5.55 -0.46
C VAL A 16 -2.32 5.70 0.56
N VAL A 17 -2.14 4.74 1.47
CA VAL A 17 -1.07 4.79 2.48
C VAL A 17 0.31 4.78 1.83
N ALA A 18 0.51 3.99 0.77
CA ALA A 18 1.78 3.95 0.04
C ALA A 18 2.11 5.30 -0.59
N LEU A 19 1.14 5.98 -1.21
CA LEU A 19 1.32 7.29 -1.82
C LEU A 19 1.58 8.37 -0.77
N THR A 20 0.84 8.37 0.35
CA THR A 20 1.07 9.32 1.44
C THR A 20 2.43 9.09 2.10
N GLY A 21 2.79 7.83 2.37
CA GLY A 21 4.08 7.48 2.94
C GLY A 21 5.24 7.83 2.00
N TRP A 22 5.07 7.61 0.69
CA TRP A 22 6.04 8.02 -0.31
C TRP A 22 6.26 9.53 -0.26
N TYR A 23 5.19 10.33 -0.35
CA TYR A 23 5.26 11.79 -0.30
C TYR A 23 6.03 12.30 0.94
N VAL A 24 5.69 11.78 2.12
CA VAL A 24 6.37 12.16 3.37
C VAL A 24 7.86 11.79 3.33
N VAL A 25 8.20 10.61 2.80
CA VAL A 25 9.59 10.17 2.68
C VAL A 25 10.37 11.02 1.68
N THR A 26 9.79 11.38 0.53
CA THR A 26 10.47 12.26 -0.44
C THR A 26 10.66 13.67 0.10
N GLU A 27 9.75 14.16 0.95
CA GLU A 27 9.90 15.47 1.59
C GLU A 27 10.94 15.44 2.71
N SER A 28 11.02 14.33 3.45
CA SER A 28 11.92 14.18 4.61
C SER A 28 13.30 13.62 4.25
N THR A 29 13.48 13.12 3.03
CA THR A 29 14.66 12.35 2.62
C THR A 29 14.91 12.46 1.12
N ASN A 30 16.18 12.66 0.74
CA ASN A 30 16.61 12.72 -0.67
C ASN A 30 16.98 11.33 -1.24
N SER A 31 16.47 10.25 -0.64
CA SER A 31 16.81 8.87 -1.02
C SER A 31 15.68 8.24 -1.81
N ASP A 32 15.90 8.08 -3.11
CA ASP A 32 14.99 7.36 -4.00
C ASP A 32 14.79 5.90 -3.58
N LEU A 33 15.80 5.31 -2.92
CA LEU A 33 15.73 3.95 -2.40
C LEU A 33 14.71 3.83 -1.25
N ALA A 34 14.68 4.80 -0.34
CA ALA A 34 13.72 4.83 0.76
C ALA A 34 12.29 5.03 0.24
N ALA A 35 12.12 5.94 -0.72
CA ALA A 35 10.87 6.17 -1.43
C ALA A 35 10.36 4.90 -2.12
N ALA A 36 11.23 4.20 -2.86
CA ALA A 36 10.89 2.94 -3.52
C ALA A 36 10.50 1.84 -2.51
N ALA A 37 11.24 1.72 -1.40
CA ALA A 37 10.94 0.73 -0.36
C ALA A 37 9.54 0.92 0.23
N VAL A 38 9.08 2.15 0.43
CA VAL A 38 7.72 2.44 0.92
C VAL A 38 6.67 2.04 -0.10
N LEU A 39 6.85 2.40 -1.38
CA LEU A 39 5.92 2.05 -2.44
C LEU A 39 5.79 0.53 -2.61
N PHE A 40 6.91 -0.20 -2.60
CA PHE A 40 6.88 -1.67 -2.71
C PHE A 40 6.32 -2.33 -1.45
N GLY A 41 6.74 -1.88 -0.26
CA GLY A 41 6.30 -2.45 1.01
C GLY A 41 4.80 -2.25 1.24
N VAL A 42 4.33 -1.01 1.12
CA VAL A 42 2.94 -0.67 1.44
C VAL A 42 2.02 -0.87 0.24
N GLY A 43 2.47 -0.56 -0.97
CA GLY A 43 1.62 -0.62 -2.17
C GLY A 43 1.45 -2.03 -2.73
N ILE A 44 2.37 -2.95 -2.46
CA ILE A 44 2.35 -4.32 -3.03
C ILE A 44 2.35 -5.38 -1.92
N LEU A 45 3.33 -5.36 -1.02
CA LEU A 45 3.48 -6.45 -0.04
C LEU A 45 2.37 -6.46 1.01
N ALA A 46 1.98 -5.30 1.54
CA ALA A 46 0.92 -5.19 2.54
C ALA A 46 -0.45 -5.71 2.04
N PRO A 47 -0.98 -5.31 0.87
CA PRO A 47 -2.26 -5.84 0.39
C PRO A 47 -2.20 -7.34 0.09
N LEU A 48 -1.09 -7.85 -0.45
CA LEU A 48 -0.89 -9.30 -0.64
C LEU A 48 -0.90 -10.07 0.68
N ALA A 49 -0.25 -9.55 1.71
CA ALA A 49 -0.21 -10.17 3.03
C ALA A 49 -1.59 -10.13 3.72
N ILE A 50 -2.32 -9.02 3.61
CA ILE A 50 -3.66 -8.87 4.18
C ILE A 50 -4.64 -9.80 3.47
N ASN A 51 -4.66 -9.82 2.14
CA ASN A 51 -5.55 -10.72 1.39
C ASN A 51 -5.20 -12.19 1.69
N GLY A 52 -3.92 -12.56 1.70
CA GLY A 52 -3.50 -13.91 2.05
C GLY A 52 -3.76 -14.32 3.51
N TYR A 53 -3.92 -13.36 4.43
CA TYR A 53 -4.41 -13.62 5.79
C TYR A 53 -5.92 -13.86 5.78
N LEU A 54 -6.67 -12.99 5.10
CA LEU A 54 -8.13 -13.07 5.00
C LEU A 54 -8.64 -14.30 4.26
N ASP A 55 -7.87 -14.82 3.30
CA ASP A 55 -8.18 -16.07 2.58
C ASP A 55 -7.95 -17.34 3.42
N ARG A 56 -7.23 -17.23 4.55
CA ARG A 56 -6.95 -18.36 5.46
C ARG A 56 -7.93 -18.45 6.63
N GLU A 57 -8.76 -17.43 6.84
CA GLU A 57 -9.84 -17.40 7.83
C GLU A 57 -11.16 -17.92 7.24
#